data_AF-A0A2U8X2H7-F1
#
_entry.id   AF-A0A2U8X2H7-F1
#
_cell.length_a   1.000
_cell.length_b   1.000
_cell.length_c   1.000
_cell.angle_alpha   90.00
_cell.angle_beta   90.00
_cell.angle_gamma   90.00
#
_symmetry.space_group_name_H-M   'P 1'
#
loop_
_entity.id
_entity.type
_entity.pdbx_description
1 polymer ?
#
loop_
_entity_poly.entity_id
_entity_poly.type
_entity_poly.pdbx_seq_one_letter_code
_entity_poly.pdbx_strand_id
1 'polypeptide(L)'
;MIAAGDALYRQGAYGEGATLHTGYANYTASDTATASLGQGTAVPQDFVDAVLDPVTGRLDRSASWTILAFYLHNWNPNWRSAFFGRYGEIAFGKAARTGLGLLDFAGIPNPALRPAAFALSGTLRDTSQRVTGMNLIWSPVRDLDIGLEGLHSRVGLQSGRTIDLGRYPGAVVADGVPVTAAGAPCGW
;
A
#
# COMPACT_ATOMS: atom_id res chain seq x y z
N MET A 1 -31.06 9.99 -6.85
CA MET A 1 -32.05 9.60 -5.83
C MET A 1 -31.65 8.21 -5.35
N ILE A 2 -31.49 7.99 -4.04
CA ILE A 2 -31.29 6.66 -3.44
C ILE A 2 -32.65 5.95 -3.52
N ALA A 3 -32.73 4.80 -4.16
CA ALA A 3 -33.96 4.03 -4.32
C ALA A 3 -34.29 3.23 -3.04
N ALA A 4 -35.52 2.73 -2.93
CA ALA A 4 -35.88 1.84 -1.81
C ALA A 4 -35.03 0.56 -1.85
N GLY A 5 -34.37 0.24 -0.74
CA GLY A 5 -33.47 -0.92 -0.61
C GLY A 5 -31.99 -0.62 -0.85
N ASP A 6 -31.63 0.59 -1.29
CA ASP A 6 -30.24 1.02 -1.42
C ASP A 6 -29.59 1.25 -0.05
N ALA A 7 -28.28 1.03 0.05
CA ALA A 7 -27.52 1.20 1.27
C ALA A 7 -26.18 1.88 1.01
N LEU A 8 -25.79 2.79 1.88
CA LEU A 8 -24.48 3.45 1.88
C LEU A 8 -23.83 3.26 3.24
N TYR A 9 -22.64 2.66 3.24
CA TYR A 9 -21.78 2.55 4.42
C TYR A 9 -20.48 3.29 4.18
N ARG A 10 -19.99 3.98 5.21
CA ARG A 10 -18.71 4.70 5.21
C ARG A 10 -18.05 4.54 6.57
N GLN A 11 -16.73 4.37 6.56
CA GLN A 11 -15.93 4.26 7.77
C GLN A 11 -14.56 4.88 7.52
N GLY A 12 -14.00 5.49 8.56
CA GLY A 12 -12.62 5.93 8.57
C GLY A 12 -11.93 5.52 9.87
N ALA A 13 -10.62 5.36 9.81
CA ALA A 13 -9.79 5.07 10.98
C ALA A 13 -8.46 5.80 10.85
N TYR A 14 -7.90 6.19 11.99
CA TYR A 14 -6.58 6.81 12.11
C TYR A 14 -5.89 6.22 13.33
N GLY A 15 -4.58 6.04 13.26
CA GLY A 15 -3.80 5.52 14.38
C GLY A 15 -2.30 5.69 14.19
N GLU A 16 -1.61 5.84 15.31
CA GLU A 16 -0.14 5.85 15.40
C GLU A 16 0.34 4.55 16.03
N GLY A 17 1.14 3.78 15.30
CA GLY A 17 1.62 2.46 15.71
C GLY A 17 0.51 1.45 15.95
N ALA A 18 -0.53 1.53 15.11
CA ALA A 18 -1.70 0.66 15.20
C ALA A 18 -2.22 0.31 13.79
N THR A 19 -1.32 -0.05 12.88
CA THR A 19 -1.59 -0.23 11.44
C THR A 19 -2.69 -1.27 11.16
N LEU A 20 -2.77 -2.31 11.99
CA LEU A 20 -3.84 -3.32 11.90
C LEU A 20 -5.20 -2.75 12.36
N HIS A 21 -5.22 -1.85 13.34
CA HIS A 21 -6.46 -1.24 13.85
C HIS A 21 -7.03 -0.21 12.88
N THR A 22 -6.18 0.46 12.10
CA THR A 22 -6.62 1.34 11.01
C THR A 22 -7.06 0.55 9.77
N GLY A 23 -6.72 -0.74 9.70
CA GLY A 23 -7.08 -1.64 8.60
C GLY A 23 -6.30 -1.41 7.29
N TYR A 24 -5.25 -0.58 7.35
CA TYR A 24 -4.37 -0.31 6.20
C TYR A 24 -3.76 -1.62 5.66
N ALA A 25 -3.22 -2.43 6.57
CA ALA A 25 -2.57 -3.71 6.30
C ALA A 25 -3.53 -4.77 5.70
N ASN A 26 -4.82 -4.73 6.04
CA ASN A 26 -5.78 -5.85 5.86
C ASN A 26 -5.96 -6.40 4.43
N TYR A 27 -5.57 -5.67 3.37
CA TYR A 27 -5.69 -6.18 1.99
C TYR A 27 -4.38 -6.73 1.42
N THR A 28 -3.23 -6.14 1.78
CA THR A 28 -1.94 -6.62 1.27
C THR A 28 -1.36 -7.72 2.15
N ALA A 29 -1.29 -7.48 3.46
CA ALA A 29 -0.73 -8.43 4.43
C ALA A 29 -1.11 -8.01 5.84
N SER A 30 -1.44 -8.98 6.69
CA SER A 30 -1.57 -8.77 8.13
C SER A 30 -0.42 -9.49 8.83
N ASP A 31 0.01 -8.97 9.99
CA ASP A 31 1.03 -9.59 10.85
C ASP A 31 2.41 -9.82 10.21
N THR A 32 2.71 -9.13 9.11
CA THR A 32 4.00 -9.20 8.41
C THR A 32 4.61 -7.81 8.32
N ALA A 33 5.93 -7.69 8.50
CA ALA A 33 6.63 -6.41 8.47
C ALA A 33 6.62 -5.73 7.10
N THR A 34 6.71 -6.53 6.02
CA THR A 34 6.78 -6.04 4.64
C THR A 34 6.06 -7.00 3.70
N ALA A 35 5.27 -6.47 2.76
CA ALA A 35 4.62 -7.27 1.72
C ALA A 35 4.32 -6.45 0.45
N SER A 36 3.90 -7.13 -0.60
CA SER A 36 3.55 -6.53 -1.89
C SER A 36 2.17 -7.00 -2.34
N LEU A 37 1.46 -6.19 -3.12
CA LEU A 37 0.09 -6.48 -3.59
C LEU A 37 -0.02 -7.77 -4.43
N GLY A 38 1.10 -8.23 -4.97
CA GLY A 38 1.24 -9.49 -5.70
C GLY A 38 2.67 -9.68 -6.16
N GLN A 39 2.94 -10.83 -6.79
CA GLN A 39 4.24 -11.08 -7.42
C GLN A 39 4.40 -10.13 -8.61
N GLY A 40 5.49 -9.34 -8.65
CA GLY A 40 5.74 -8.39 -9.74
C GLY A 40 5.19 -6.97 -9.53
N THR A 41 4.76 -6.58 -8.32
CA THR A 41 4.39 -5.19 -8.03
C THR A 41 5.60 -4.32 -7.70
N ALA A 42 5.61 -3.08 -8.23
CA ALA A 42 6.77 -2.19 -8.23
C ALA A 42 7.26 -1.70 -6.86
N VAL A 43 6.37 -1.63 -5.86
CA VAL A 43 6.66 -1.01 -4.57
C VAL A 43 6.29 -1.98 -3.44
N PRO A 44 7.27 -2.56 -2.72
CA PRO A 44 6.99 -3.24 -1.46
C PRO A 44 6.52 -2.20 -0.42
N GLN A 45 5.57 -2.59 0.40
CA GLN A 45 5.04 -1.77 1.49
C GLN A 45 5.53 -2.31 2.81
N ASP A 46 5.88 -1.41 3.73
CA ASP A 46 6.13 -1.74 5.12
C ASP A 46 4.89 -1.49 5.97
N PHE A 47 4.69 -2.33 6.99
CA PHE A 47 3.52 -2.34 7.87
C PHE A 47 3.89 -2.34 9.36
N VAL A 48 5.15 -2.01 9.67
CA VAL A 48 5.62 -1.97 11.06
C VAL A 48 4.98 -0.82 11.84
N ASP A 49 4.57 -1.08 13.08
CA ASP A 49 3.91 -0.10 13.95
C ASP A 49 4.88 0.93 14.55
N ALA A 50 6.15 0.56 14.69
CA ALA A 50 7.17 1.49 15.12
C ALA A 50 8.56 1.08 14.63
N VAL A 51 9.44 2.06 14.58
CA VAL A 51 10.84 1.92 14.21
C VAL A 51 11.68 2.52 15.34
N LEU A 52 12.73 1.84 15.77
CA LEU A 52 13.67 2.41 16.74
C LEU A 52 14.48 3.52 16.06
N ASP A 53 14.38 4.74 16.58
CA ASP A 53 15.27 5.83 16.22
C ASP A 53 16.62 5.62 16.93
N PRO A 54 17.71 5.33 16.19
CA PRO A 54 19.00 5.05 16.81
C PRO A 54 19.66 6.28 17.44
N VAL A 55 19.19 7.49 17.11
CA VAL A 55 19.73 8.75 17.65
C VAL A 55 19.12 9.05 19.01
N THR A 56 17.79 8.93 19.12
CA THR A 56 17.07 9.27 20.36
C THR A 56 16.82 8.06 21.27
N GLY A 57 16.99 6.84 20.76
CA GLY A 57 16.67 5.59 21.46
C GLY A 57 15.18 5.38 21.71
N ARG A 58 14.30 6.17 21.07
CA ARG A 58 12.85 6.08 21.21
C ARG A 58 12.24 5.36 20.02
N LEU A 59 11.05 4.78 20.24
CA LEU A 59 10.24 4.24 19.14
C LEU A 59 9.53 5.39 18.42
N ASP A 60 9.82 5.53 17.14
CA ASP A 60 9.11 6.41 16.20
C ASP A 60 7.97 5.61 15.57
N ARG A 61 6.73 6.03 15.84
CA ARG A 61 5.52 5.28 15.49
C ARG A 61 5.12 5.60 14.05
N SER A 62 4.71 4.58 13.29
CA SER A 62 4.12 4.81 11.97
C SER A 62 2.74 5.44 12.12
N ALA A 63 2.41 6.43 11.29
CA ALA A 63 1.09 7.02 11.26
C ALA A 63 0.31 6.42 10.09
N SER A 64 -0.87 5.88 10.35
CA SER A 64 -1.72 5.33 9.30
C SER A 64 -3.15 5.83 9.40
N TRP A 65 -3.81 5.90 8.25
CA TRP A 65 -5.24 6.18 8.19
C TRP A 65 -5.87 5.47 6.99
N THR A 66 -7.16 5.21 7.12
CA THR A 66 -7.97 4.65 6.05
C THR A 66 -9.32 5.33 5.99
N ILE A 67 -9.89 5.35 4.79
CA ILE A 67 -11.30 5.61 4.54
C ILE A 67 -11.82 4.51 3.63
N LEU A 68 -13.04 4.05 3.89
CA LEU A 68 -13.73 3.11 3.05
C LEU A 68 -15.18 3.52 2.86
N ALA A 69 -15.73 3.12 1.73
CA ALA A 69 -17.13 3.30 1.39
C ALA A 69 -17.65 2.09 0.61
N PHE A 70 -18.91 1.76 0.86
CA PHE A 70 -19.67 0.74 0.15
C PHE A 70 -21.04 1.32 -0.20
N TYR A 71 -21.47 1.14 -1.45
CA TYR A 71 -22.76 1.59 -1.93
C TYR A 71 -23.46 0.46 -2.67
N LEU A 72 -24.61 0.02 -2.17
CA LEU A 72 -25.50 -0.93 -2.82
C LEU A 72 -26.61 -0.16 -3.52
N HIS A 73 -26.84 -0.46 -4.80
CA HIS A 73 -27.92 0.10 -5.61
C HIS A 73 -28.77 -1.01 -6.24
N ASN A 74 -30.07 -0.95 -6.03
CA ASN A 74 -31.04 -1.86 -6.64
C ASN A 74 -31.71 -1.15 -7.81
N TRP A 75 -31.34 -1.54 -9.03
CA TRP A 75 -31.88 -0.95 -10.25
C TRP A 75 -33.34 -1.37 -10.46
N ASN A 76 -33.64 -2.65 -10.16
CA ASN A 76 -34.96 -3.27 -10.13
C ASN A 76 -34.87 -4.60 -9.35
N PRO A 77 -35.98 -5.34 -9.12
CA PRO A 77 -35.95 -6.57 -8.33
C PRO A 77 -34.97 -7.66 -8.82
N ASN A 78 -34.59 -7.62 -10.09
CA ASN A 78 -33.72 -8.62 -10.71
C ASN A 78 -32.29 -8.10 -10.94
N TRP A 79 -31.98 -6.83 -10.65
CA TRP A 79 -30.67 -6.24 -10.92
C TRP A 79 -30.18 -5.39 -9.76
N ARG A 80 -29.02 -5.76 -9.21
CA ARG A 80 -28.34 -5.01 -8.15
C ARG A 80 -26.86 -4.80 -8.45
N SER A 81 -26.32 -3.69 -7.99
CA SER A 81 -24.89 -3.39 -8.05
C SER A 81 -24.37 -2.97 -6.69
N ALA A 82 -23.16 -3.41 -6.34
CA ALA A 82 -22.42 -2.85 -5.23
C ALA A 82 -21.13 -2.18 -5.75
N PHE A 83 -20.87 -0.97 -5.28
CA PHE A 83 -19.62 -0.25 -5.49
C PHE A 83 -18.90 -0.19 -4.16
N PHE A 84 -17.60 -0.47 -4.16
CA PHE A 84 -16.81 -0.40 -2.95
C PHE A 84 -15.45 0.19 -3.23
N GLY A 85 -14.92 0.88 -2.23
CA GLY A 85 -13.63 1.50 -2.32
C GLY A 85 -13.03 1.70 -0.94
N ARG A 86 -11.71 1.54 -0.86
CA ARG A 86 -10.91 2.01 0.25
C ARG A 86 -9.70 2.77 -0.26
N TYR A 87 -9.29 3.76 0.51
CA TYR A 87 -8.04 4.44 0.37
C TYR A 87 -7.39 4.52 1.75
N GLY A 88 -6.09 4.33 1.80
CA GLY A 88 -5.35 4.51 3.03
C GLY A 88 -3.91 4.87 2.76
N GLU A 89 -3.28 5.38 3.80
CA GLU A 89 -1.89 5.80 3.80
C GLU A 89 -1.20 5.32 5.06
N ILE A 90 0.09 5.04 4.93
CA ILE A 90 1.01 4.86 6.05
C ILE A 90 2.22 5.76 5.82
N ALA A 91 2.68 6.41 6.89
CA ALA A 91 3.85 7.26 6.90
C ALA A 91 4.78 6.85 8.04
N PHE A 92 6.09 6.98 7.80
CA PHE A 92 7.15 6.65 8.74
C PHE A 92 7.95 7.89 9.13
N GLY A 93 8.55 7.83 10.30
CA GLY A 93 9.46 8.84 10.80
C GLY A 93 10.66 9.09 9.90
N LYS A 94 10.73 10.27 9.28
CA LYS A 94 11.85 10.64 8.37
C LYS A 94 13.19 10.69 9.11
N ALA A 95 13.17 11.14 10.37
CA ALA A 95 14.36 11.17 11.22
C ALA A 95 14.84 9.75 11.54
N ALA A 96 13.94 8.87 11.99
CA ALA A 96 14.27 7.47 12.24
C ALA A 96 14.81 6.75 11.00
N ARG A 97 14.17 6.91 9.83
CA ARG A 97 14.67 6.34 8.57
C ARG A 97 16.06 6.85 8.20
N THR A 98 16.30 8.15 8.37
CA THR A 98 17.62 8.76 8.07
C THR A 98 18.67 8.26 9.06
N GLY A 99 18.35 8.19 10.35
CA GLY A 99 19.23 7.66 11.40
C GLY A 99 19.62 6.21 11.16
N LEU A 100 18.66 5.35 10.82
CA LEU A 100 18.96 3.96 10.44
C LEU A 100 19.81 3.87 9.17
N GLY A 101 19.56 4.75 8.20
CA GLY A 101 20.38 4.87 7.00
C GLY A 101 21.83 5.20 7.33
N LEU A 102 22.10 6.17 8.21
CA LEU A 102 23.47 6.52 8.62
C LEU A 102 24.25 5.35 9.24
N LEU A 103 23.56 4.32 9.71
CA LEU A 103 24.14 3.08 10.24
C LEU A 103 24.19 1.92 9.22
N ASP A 104 23.77 2.15 7.97
CA ASP A 104 23.59 1.11 6.94
C ASP A 104 22.75 -0.10 7.43
N PHE A 105 21.71 0.16 8.23
CA PHE A 105 20.94 -0.88 8.91
C PHE A 105 19.61 -1.23 8.20
N ALA A 106 19.10 -2.45 8.41
CA ALA A 106 17.81 -2.94 7.90
C ALA A 106 17.61 -2.77 6.38
N GLY A 107 18.69 -2.79 5.59
CA GLY A 107 18.64 -2.61 4.14
C GLY A 107 18.43 -1.15 3.69
N ILE A 108 18.59 -0.18 4.59
CA ILE A 108 18.54 1.25 4.29
C ILE A 108 19.97 1.74 4.02
N PRO A 109 20.32 2.17 2.79
CA PRO A 109 21.67 2.63 2.49
C PRO A 109 22.04 3.95 3.17
N ASN A 110 23.32 4.16 3.45
CA ASN A 110 23.79 5.40 4.06
C ASN A 110 23.61 6.63 3.16
N PRO A 111 22.83 7.65 3.60
CA PRO A 111 22.56 8.83 2.78
C PRO A 111 23.81 9.70 2.53
N ALA A 112 24.83 9.63 3.39
CA ALA A 112 26.08 10.38 3.22
C ALA A 112 27.07 9.66 2.28
N LEU A 113 27.12 8.33 2.34
CA LEU A 113 28.05 7.53 1.53
C LEU A 113 27.44 7.09 0.18
N ARG A 114 26.13 6.88 0.14
CA ARG A 114 25.38 6.30 -1.00
C ARG A 114 24.04 7.04 -1.22
N PRO A 115 24.06 8.36 -1.49
CA PRO A 115 22.85 9.19 -1.53
C PRO A 115 21.79 8.72 -2.53
N ALA A 116 22.21 8.29 -3.72
CA ALA A 116 21.31 7.75 -4.73
C ALA A 116 20.63 6.43 -4.30
N ALA A 117 21.38 5.54 -3.63
CA ALA A 117 20.84 4.29 -3.11
C ALA A 117 19.81 4.53 -2.00
N PHE A 118 20.09 5.48 -1.09
CA PHE A 118 19.15 5.89 -0.05
C PHE A 118 17.86 6.49 -0.64
N ALA A 119 18.00 7.34 -1.66
CA ALA A 119 16.90 7.99 -2.34
C ALA A 119 15.98 7.00 -3.07
N LEU A 120 16.52 5.88 -3.55
CA LEU A 120 15.75 4.86 -4.29
C LEU A 120 15.33 3.65 -3.45
N SER A 121 15.79 3.55 -2.21
CA SER A 121 15.39 2.50 -1.27
C SER A 121 13.90 2.57 -0.94
N GLY A 122 13.22 1.44 -1.06
CA GLY A 122 11.81 1.24 -0.73
C GLY A 122 11.52 1.02 0.75
N THR A 123 12.55 0.74 1.55
CA THR A 123 12.41 0.47 2.98
C THR A 123 11.96 1.71 3.76
N LEU A 124 10.97 1.52 4.63
CA LEU A 124 10.29 2.51 5.45
C LEU A 124 9.81 3.71 4.64
N ARG A 125 9.29 3.46 3.44
CA ARG A 125 8.73 4.50 2.58
C ARG A 125 7.26 4.73 2.86
N ASP A 126 6.88 6.01 2.90
CA ASP A 126 5.50 6.42 2.98
C ASP A 126 4.75 5.94 1.73
N THR A 127 3.69 5.14 1.95
CA THR A 127 2.93 4.53 0.87
C THR A 127 1.44 4.78 1.02
N SER A 128 0.76 4.82 -0.12
CA SER A 128 -0.68 4.87 -0.25
C SER A 128 -1.17 3.57 -0.87
N GLN A 129 -2.36 3.13 -0.46
CA GLN A 129 -3.03 2.00 -1.06
C GLN A 129 -4.47 2.34 -1.37
N ARG A 130 -4.91 2.01 -2.58
CA ARG A 130 -6.30 2.06 -2.99
C ARG A 130 -6.76 0.69 -3.47
N VAL A 131 -7.96 0.31 -3.06
CA VAL A 131 -8.65 -0.87 -3.59
C VAL A 131 -10.06 -0.44 -3.91
N THR A 132 -10.46 -0.57 -5.16
CA THR A 132 -11.77 -0.17 -5.65
C THR A 132 -12.35 -1.30 -6.46
N GLY A 133 -13.64 -1.53 -6.34
CA GLY A 133 -14.32 -2.53 -7.12
C GLY A 133 -15.80 -2.25 -7.28
N MET A 134 -16.39 -3.03 -8.17
CA MET A 134 -17.82 -3.03 -8.41
C MET A 134 -18.28 -4.44 -8.74
N ASN A 135 -19.49 -4.77 -8.35
CA ASN A 135 -20.19 -5.94 -8.86
C ASN A 135 -21.52 -5.56 -9.48
N LEU A 136 -21.96 -6.37 -10.44
CA LEU A 136 -23.27 -6.32 -11.06
C LEU A 136 -23.86 -7.72 -10.98
N ILE A 137 -25.01 -7.83 -10.35
CA ILE A 137 -25.69 -9.10 -10.11
C ILE A 137 -27.07 -9.06 -10.77
N TRP A 138 -27.35 -10.09 -11.55
CA TRP A 138 -28.61 -10.35 -12.22
C TRP A 138 -29.26 -11.60 -11.66
N SER A 139 -30.52 -11.49 -11.23
CA SER A 139 -31.33 -12.57 -10.71
C SER A 139 -32.47 -12.90 -11.69
N PRO A 140 -32.25 -13.73 -12.73
CA PRO A 140 -33.27 -14.06 -13.73
C PRO A 140 -34.51 -14.75 -13.14
N VAL A 141 -34.28 -15.60 -12.14
CA VAL A 141 -35.31 -16.33 -11.41
C VAL A 141 -34.98 -16.25 -9.92
N ARG A 142 -35.97 -16.57 -9.08
CA ARG A 142 -35.74 -16.71 -7.65
C ARG A 142 -34.66 -17.78 -7.43
N ASP A 143 -33.75 -17.50 -6.49
CA ASP A 143 -32.67 -18.39 -6.07
C ASP A 143 -31.54 -18.64 -7.10
N LEU A 144 -31.47 -17.85 -8.17
CA LEU A 144 -30.32 -17.84 -9.09
C LEU A 144 -29.78 -16.42 -9.25
N ASP A 145 -28.53 -16.22 -8.82
CA ASP A 145 -27.80 -14.96 -8.99
C ASP A 145 -26.60 -15.18 -9.92
N ILE A 146 -26.51 -14.38 -10.97
CA ILE A 146 -25.38 -14.33 -11.90
C ILE A 146 -24.66 -13.01 -11.70
N GLY A 147 -23.37 -13.07 -11.35
CA GLY A 147 -22.58 -11.90 -11.01
C GLY A 147 -21.39 -11.68 -11.94
N LEU A 148 -21.10 -10.41 -12.23
CA LEU A 148 -19.80 -9.97 -12.75
C LEU A 148 -19.17 -9.03 -11.73
N GLU A 149 -17.90 -9.24 -11.41
CA GLU A 149 -17.13 -8.40 -10.50
C GLU A 149 -15.86 -7.89 -11.17
N GLY A 150 -15.55 -6.61 -10.94
CA GLY A 150 -14.29 -5.99 -11.31
C GLY A 150 -13.63 -5.42 -10.06
N LEU A 151 -12.35 -5.73 -9.88
CA LEU A 151 -11.53 -5.22 -8.79
C LEU A 151 -10.24 -4.62 -9.32
N HIS A 152 -9.87 -3.47 -8.77
CA HIS A 152 -8.61 -2.79 -9.05
C HIS A 152 -7.93 -2.38 -7.75
N SER A 153 -6.72 -2.88 -7.54
CA SER A 153 -5.85 -2.50 -6.43
C SER A 153 -4.59 -1.82 -6.95
N ARG A 154 -4.13 -0.82 -6.20
CA ARG A 154 -2.88 -0.11 -6.51
C ARG A 154 -2.21 0.38 -5.24
N VAL A 155 -0.89 0.25 -5.22
CA VAL A 155 0.00 0.87 -4.24
C VAL A 155 0.81 1.96 -4.93
N GLY A 156 1.06 3.05 -4.22
CA GLY A 156 1.92 4.13 -4.70
C GLY A 156 2.74 4.74 -3.56
N LEU A 157 3.88 5.31 -3.89
CA LEU A 157 4.66 6.12 -2.97
C LEU A 157 3.97 7.48 -2.78
N GLN A 158 3.97 8.00 -1.55
CA GLN A 158 3.48 9.36 -1.30
C GLN A 158 4.44 10.41 -1.86
N SER A 159 5.75 10.10 -1.92
CA SER A 159 6.75 10.99 -2.50
C SER A 159 7.96 10.25 -3.07
N GLY A 160 8.61 10.87 -4.06
CA GLY A 160 9.82 10.35 -4.68
C GLY A 160 9.56 9.13 -5.56
N ARG A 161 10.57 8.27 -5.67
CA ARG A 161 10.56 7.06 -6.49
C ARG A 161 11.40 5.98 -5.83
N THR A 162 11.10 4.73 -6.17
CA THR A 162 11.89 3.56 -5.81
C THR A 162 12.22 2.79 -7.09
N ILE A 163 13.14 1.84 -6.99
CA ILE A 163 13.34 0.88 -8.08
C ILE A 163 12.06 0.06 -8.23
N ASP A 164 11.58 -0.11 -9.46
CA ASP A 164 10.50 -1.03 -9.78
C ASP A 164 11.02 -2.47 -9.69
N LEU A 165 10.88 -3.08 -8.52
CA LEU A 165 11.32 -4.45 -8.27
C LEU A 165 10.41 -5.49 -8.96
N GLY A 166 9.24 -5.08 -9.44
CA GLY A 166 8.37 -5.92 -10.24
C GLY A 166 8.88 -6.11 -11.66
N ARG A 167 9.40 -5.02 -12.25
CA ARG A 167 10.05 -5.02 -13.57
C ARG A 167 11.49 -5.51 -13.52
N TYR A 168 12.21 -5.21 -12.43
CA TYR A 168 13.61 -5.58 -12.24
C TYR A 168 13.84 -6.29 -10.89
N PRO A 169 13.47 -7.59 -10.78
CA PRO A 169 13.69 -8.35 -9.56
C PRO A 169 15.16 -8.36 -9.15
N GLY A 170 15.43 -8.08 -7.87
CA GLY A 170 16.79 -8.06 -7.32
C GLY A 170 17.67 -6.89 -7.77
N ALA A 171 17.10 -5.87 -8.41
CA ALA A 171 17.85 -4.68 -8.81
C ALA A 171 18.35 -3.88 -7.61
N VAL A 172 19.52 -3.28 -7.77
CA VAL A 172 20.23 -2.48 -6.76
C VAL A 172 20.74 -1.18 -7.37
N VAL A 173 21.23 -0.26 -6.53
CA VAL A 173 21.92 0.95 -7.02
C VAL A 173 23.43 0.75 -6.95
N ALA A 174 24.09 0.81 -8.12
CA ALA A 174 25.54 0.79 -8.30
C ALA A 174 25.99 2.13 -8.90
N ASP A 175 26.95 2.80 -8.27
CA ASP A 175 27.49 4.11 -8.70
C ASP A 175 26.43 5.16 -9.05
N GLY A 176 25.33 5.15 -8.30
CA GLY A 176 24.21 6.08 -8.47
C GLY A 176 23.22 5.72 -9.58
N VAL A 177 23.43 4.60 -10.27
CA VAL A 177 22.56 4.09 -11.33
C VAL A 177 21.84 2.82 -10.86
N PRO A 178 20.52 2.70 -11.03
CA PRO A 178 19.84 1.42 -10.80
C PRO A 178 20.26 0.41 -11.85
N VAL A 179 20.67 -0.77 -11.40
CA VAL A 179 21.09 -1.89 -12.23
C VAL A 179 20.35 -3.17 -11.82
N THR A 180 20.05 -4.03 -12.79
CA THR A 180 19.48 -5.36 -12.56
C THR A 180 20.45 -6.23 -11.76
N ALA A 181 19.97 -7.39 -11.28
CA ALA A 181 20.85 -8.37 -10.62
C ALA A 181 22.03 -8.84 -11.50
N ALA A 182 21.92 -8.72 -12.83
CA ALA A 182 22.98 -9.02 -13.79
C ALA A 182 23.87 -7.81 -14.13
N GLY A 183 23.66 -6.65 -13.48
CA GLY A 183 24.45 -5.43 -13.68
C GLY A 183 24.04 -4.57 -14.88
N ALA A 184 22.96 -4.91 -15.58
CA ALA A 184 22.46 -4.09 -16.70
C ALA A 184 21.67 -2.87 -16.18
N PRO A 185 21.75 -1.69 -16.80
CA PRO A 185 20.97 -0.53 -16.36
C PRO A 185 19.46 -0.80 -16.37
N CYS A 186 18.75 -0.41 -15.32
CA CYS A 186 17.29 -0.39 -15.33
C CYS A 186 16.79 0.80 -16.16
N GLY A 187 15.85 0.56 -17.07
CA GLY A 187 15.13 1.62 -17.78
C GLY A 187 14.06 2.23 -16.89
N TRP A 188 13.83 3.53 -17.04
CA TRP A 188 12.73 4.23 -16.37
C TRP A 188 11.41 4.02 -17.11
#